data_AF-A0A2V9I0S1-F1
#
_entry.id   AF-A0A2V9I0S1-F1
#
_cell.length_a   1.000
_cell.length_b   1.000
_cell.length_c   1.000
_cell.angle_alpha   90.00
_cell.angle_beta   90.00
_cell.angle_gamma   90.00
#
_symmetry.space_group_name_H-M   'P 1'
#
loop_
_entity.id
_entity.type
_entity.pdbx_description
1 polymer ?
#
loop_
_entity_poly.entity_id
_entity_poly.type
_entity_poly.pdbx_seq_one_letter_code
_entity_poly.pdbx_strand_id
1 'polypeptide(L)'
;MSKRKIQDLDTPALLLDLPTMESNLRKMAKFISQGKAALRPHFKNHQNVWLSKKQLEAGAIGISSAPRAHVWRSRGQSRRRMEHREIRKNIPRAA
;
A
#
# COMPACT_ATOMS: atom_id res chain seq x y z
N MET A 1 -19.89 7.12 -19.04
CA MET A 1 -18.59 6.40 -19.05
C MET A 1 -18.75 5.17 -19.92
N SER A 2 -17.96 5.04 -20.99
CA SER A 2 -18.03 3.90 -21.90
C SER A 2 -17.67 2.61 -21.16
N LYS A 3 -18.61 1.65 -21.11
CA LYS A 3 -18.35 0.29 -20.60
C LYS A 3 -17.60 -0.47 -21.70
N ARG A 4 -16.26 -0.40 -21.68
CA ARG A 4 -15.43 -1.36 -22.43
C ARG A 4 -15.54 -2.73 -21.76
N LYS A 5 -15.71 -3.79 -22.54
CA LYS A 5 -15.64 -5.15 -22.01
C LYS A 5 -14.18 -5.49 -21.73
N ILE A 6 -13.93 -6.39 -20.79
CA ILE A 6 -12.56 -6.85 -20.46
C ILE A 6 -11.86 -7.42 -21.70
N GLN A 7 -12.63 -8.04 -22.60
CA GLN A 7 -12.17 -8.64 -23.85
C GLN A 7 -11.68 -7.61 -24.88
N ASP A 8 -12.06 -6.34 -24.72
CA ASP A 8 -11.68 -5.25 -25.66
C ASP A 8 -10.34 -4.59 -25.27
N LEU A 9 -9.64 -5.13 -24.27
CA LEU A 9 -8.38 -4.57 -23.77
C LEU A 9 -7.18 -5.28 -24.42
N ASP A 10 -6.26 -4.49 -24.95
CA ASP A 10 -4.99 -4.99 -25.47
C ASP A 10 -4.19 -5.66 -24.34
N THR A 11 -3.72 -6.88 -24.57
CA THR A 11 -2.91 -7.64 -23.62
C THR A 11 -1.41 -7.41 -23.86
N PRO A 12 -0.59 -7.30 -22.81
CA PRO A 12 -0.92 -7.54 -21.40
C PRO A 12 -1.49 -6.31 -20.68
N ALA A 13 -2.61 -6.51 -19.97
CA ALA A 13 -3.22 -5.49 -19.12
C ALA A 13 -3.35 -6.01 -17.67
N LEU A 14 -2.98 -5.17 -16.70
CA LEU A 14 -3.20 -5.44 -15.28
C LEU A 14 -4.57 -4.88 -14.87
N LEU A 15 -5.46 -5.75 -14.42
CA LEU A 15 -6.81 -5.39 -13.99
C LEU A 15 -6.96 -5.52 -12.48
N LEU A 16 -7.75 -4.61 -11.91
CA LEU A 16 -8.05 -4.58 -10.49
C LEU A 16 -9.56 -4.70 -10.29
N ASP A 17 -9.99 -5.76 -9.60
CA ASP A 17 -11.37 -5.93 -9.18
C ASP A 17 -11.69 -4.99 -8.00
N LEU A 18 -12.50 -3.97 -8.29
CA LEU A 18 -12.85 -2.92 -7.34
C LEU A 18 -13.67 -3.44 -6.14
N PRO A 19 -14.79 -4.16 -6.32
CA PRO A 19 -15.53 -4.77 -5.20
C PRO A 19 -14.65 -5.60 -4.26
N THR A 20 -13.78 -6.45 -4.83
CA THR A 20 -12.90 -7.31 -4.03
C THR A 20 -11.84 -6.49 -3.29
N MET A 21 -11.24 -5.50 -3.96
CA MET A 21 -10.29 -4.59 -3.35
C MET A 21 -10.91 -3.84 -2.16
N GLU A 22 -12.10 -3.26 -2.33
CA GLU A 22 -12.77 -2.52 -1.26
C GLU A 22 -13.17 -3.43 -0.09
N SER A 23 -13.62 -4.65 -0.36
CA SER A 23 -13.91 -5.66 0.67
C SER A 23 -12.65 -5.96 1.50
N ASN A 24 -11.49 -6.09 0.85
CA ASN A 24 -10.23 -6.32 1.53
C ASN A 24 -9.79 -5.13 2.37
N LEU A 25 -9.97 -3.90 1.89
CA LEU A 25 -9.70 -2.69 2.67
C LEU A 25 -10.57 -2.65 3.93
N ARG A 26 -11.87 -2.91 3.82
CA ARG A 26 -12.79 -2.94 4.96
C ARG A 26 -12.43 -4.03 5.97
N LYS A 27 -12.08 -5.23 5.50
CA LYS A 27 -11.65 -6.34 6.37
C LYS A 27 -10.41 -5.94 7.18
N MET A 28 -9.41 -5.34 6.56
CA MET A 28 -8.19 -4.92 7.25
C MET A 28 -8.45 -3.76 8.22
N ALA A 29 -9.28 -2.79 7.83
CA ALA A 29 -9.69 -1.70 8.71
C ALA A 29 -10.38 -2.23 9.97
N LYS A 30 -11.34 -3.17 9.81
CA LYS A 30 -12.04 -3.81 10.93
C LYS A 30 -11.09 -4.63 11.82
N PHE A 31 -10.17 -5.36 11.23
CA PHE A 31 -9.18 -6.15 11.97
C PHE A 31 -8.31 -5.26 12.86
N ILE A 32 -7.87 -4.13 12.32
CA ILE A 32 -7.00 -3.18 13.04
C ILE A 32 -7.78 -2.41 14.11
N SER A 33 -9.04 -2.04 13.85
CA SER A 33 -9.87 -1.33 14.84
C SER A 33 -10.14 -2.16 16.10
N GLN A 34 -10.03 -3.49 16.02
CA GLN A 34 -10.20 -4.40 17.16
C GLN A 34 -8.90 -4.57 17.99
N GLY A 35 -7.75 -4.15 17.45
CA GLY A 35 -6.45 -4.29 18.08
C GLY A 35 -5.86 -2.97 18.58
N LYS A 36 -4.67 -3.06 19.21
CA LYS A 36 -3.86 -1.88 19.60
C LYS A 36 -2.83 -1.49 18.53
N ALA A 37 -2.71 -2.28 17.46
CA ALA A 37 -1.73 -2.08 16.41
C ALA A 37 -2.21 -0.99 15.43
N ALA A 38 -1.28 -0.30 14.79
CA ALA A 38 -1.59 0.68 13.76
C ALA A 38 -1.13 0.22 12.37
N LEU A 39 -1.98 0.41 11.37
CA LEU A 39 -1.74 -0.09 10.02
C LEU A 39 -0.88 0.90 9.21
N ARG A 40 0.24 0.41 8.67
CA ARG A 40 1.05 1.12 7.65
C ARG A 40 1.30 0.24 6.43
N PRO A 41 0.39 0.26 5.44
CA PRO A 41 0.51 -0.58 4.25
C PRO A 41 1.79 -0.32 3.48
N HIS A 42 2.35 -1.38 2.89
CA HIS A 42 3.57 -1.28 2.10
C HIS A 42 3.28 -0.88 0.65
N PHE A 43 3.77 0.29 0.23
CA PHE A 43 3.66 0.84 -1.11
C PHE A 43 4.25 -0.06 -2.20
N LYS A 44 5.24 -0.91 -1.84
CA LYS A 44 5.93 -1.79 -2.80
C LYS A 44 4.97 -2.76 -3.50
N ASN A 45 3.80 -3.03 -2.91
CA ASN A 45 2.88 -4.03 -3.41
C ASN A 45 2.16 -3.57 -4.68
N HIS A 46 1.68 -2.32 -4.70
CA HIS A 46 0.87 -1.81 -5.81
C HIS A 46 1.46 -0.58 -6.50
N GLN A 47 2.37 0.16 -5.83
CA GLN A 47 3.02 1.39 -6.33
C GLN A 47 2.06 2.44 -6.93
N ASN A 48 0.78 2.34 -6.58
CA ASN A 48 -0.30 3.16 -7.10
C ASN A 48 -0.79 4.13 -6.02
N VAL A 49 -0.67 5.43 -6.30
CA VAL A 49 -1.02 6.50 -5.35
C VAL A 49 -2.53 6.53 -5.06
N TRP A 50 -3.38 6.23 -6.04
CA TRP A 50 -4.83 6.21 -5.83
C TRP A 50 -5.22 5.13 -4.81
N LEU A 51 -4.63 3.94 -4.92
CA LEU A 51 -4.87 2.87 -3.95
C LEU A 51 -4.29 3.20 -2.57
N SER A 52 -3.14 3.87 -2.49
CA SER A 52 -2.60 4.37 -1.22
C SER A 52 -3.57 5.33 -0.53
N LYS A 53 -4.20 6.24 -1.29
CA LYS A 53 -5.19 7.18 -0.73
C LYS A 53 -6.39 6.43 -0.17
N LYS A 54 -6.89 5.43 -0.89
CA LYS A 54 -7.99 4.57 -0.42
C LYS A 54 -7.64 3.83 0.89
N GLN A 55 -6.39 3.40 1.06
CA GLN A 55 -5.92 2.80 2.31
C GLN A 55 -5.87 3.81 3.47
N LEU A 56 -5.44 5.04 3.20
CA LEU A 56 -5.45 6.11 4.20
C LEU A 56 -6.89 6.48 4.61
N GLU A 57 -7.79 6.60 3.63
CA GLU A 57 -9.23 6.81 3.87
C GLU A 57 -9.86 5.69 4.70
N ALA A 58 -9.39 4.45 4.52
CA ALA A 58 -9.83 3.29 5.30
C ALA A 58 -9.24 3.22 6.73
N GLY A 59 -8.42 4.20 7.14
CA GLY A 59 -7.88 4.30 8.50
C GLY A 59 -6.41 3.91 8.66
N ALA A 60 -5.66 3.74 7.57
CA ALA A 60 -4.20 3.57 7.69
C ALA A 60 -3.53 4.86 8.20
N ILE A 61 -2.57 4.73 9.11
CA ILE A 61 -1.87 5.88 9.73
C ILE A 61 -0.69 6.41 8.91
N GLY A 62 -0.53 5.89 7.68
CA GLY A 62 0.57 6.22 6.78
C GLY A 62 0.88 5.06 5.84
N ILE A 63 1.76 5.33 4.86
CA ILE A 63 2.20 4.35 3.87
C ILE A 63 3.70 4.11 4.05
N SER A 64 4.08 2.84 4.19
CA SER A 64 5.49 2.41 4.26
C SER A 64 6.02 2.18 2.85
N SER A 65 7.16 2.77 2.48
CA SER A 65 7.76 2.53 1.17
C SER A 65 9.22 2.09 1.27
N ALA A 66 9.66 1.29 0.30
CA ALA A 66 11.07 1.00 0.09
C ALA A 66 11.69 2.12 -0.78
N PRO A 67 13.03 2.28 -0.78
CA PRO A 67 13.71 3.45 -1.37
C PRO A 67 13.39 3.78 -2.84
N ARG A 68 12.90 2.81 -3.62
CA ARG A 68 12.55 2.99 -5.04
C ARG A 68 11.19 3.66 -5.31
N ALA A 69 10.48 4.14 -4.29
CA ALA A 69 9.18 4.81 -4.46
C ALA A 69 9.30 6.30 -4.86
N HIS A 70 10.01 6.61 -5.96
CA HIS A 70 10.20 7.98 -6.46
C HIS A 70 8.87 8.74 -6.64
N VAL A 71 7.85 8.06 -7.16
CA VAL A 71 6.50 8.62 -7.42
C VAL A 71 5.78 9.07 -6.14
N TRP A 72 6.06 8.44 -5.00
CA TRP A 72 5.49 8.86 -3.71
C TRP A 72 6.11 10.18 -3.23
N ARG A 73 7.40 10.41 -3.52
CA ARG A 73 8.14 11.62 -3.10
C ARG A 73 7.74 12.86 -3.89
N SER A 74 7.46 12.74 -5.19
CA SER A 74 7.23 13.90 -6.07
C SER A 74 5.90 14.62 -5.85
N ARG A 75 4.92 14.02 -5.16
CA ARG A 75 3.60 14.63 -4.89
C ARG A 75 3.46 15.31 -3.52
N GLY A 76 4.57 15.66 -2.86
CA GLY A 76 4.57 16.59 -1.73
C GLY A 76 4.05 16.04 -0.38
N GLN A 77 3.93 14.73 -0.19
CA GLN A 77 3.62 14.17 1.14
C GLN A 77 4.91 14.04 1.98
N SER A 78 5.23 15.10 2.72
CA SER A 78 6.42 15.21 3.55
C SER A 78 6.31 14.45 4.88
N ARG A 79 7.41 13.74 5.19
CA ARG A 79 7.92 13.29 6.51
C ARG A 79 7.22 12.11 7.21
N ARG A 80 7.80 10.91 7.06
CA ARG A 80 8.41 10.13 8.18
C ARG A 80 9.28 8.98 7.64
N ARG A 81 10.28 8.65 8.46
CA ARG A 81 11.65 8.20 8.13
C ARG A 81 11.75 6.86 7.39
N MET A 82 12.70 6.78 6.46
CA MET A 82 13.23 5.53 5.90
C MET A 82 14.35 5.04 6.81
N GLU A 83 14.15 3.95 7.53
CA GLU A 83 15.25 3.25 8.22
C GLU A 83 15.28 1.78 7.80
N HIS A 84 16.05 1.53 6.75
CA HIS A 84 16.39 0.17 6.30
C HIS A 84 17.85 -0.20 6.66
N ARG A 85 18.53 0.62 7.48
CA ARG A 85 19.97 0.47 7.75
C ARG A 85 20.35 0.08 9.19
N GLU A 86 19.44 0.16 10.16
CA GLU A 86 19.76 -0.15 11.57
C GLU A 86 19.28 -1.53 12.05
N ILE A 87 18.22 -2.11 11.47
CA ILE A 87 17.66 -3.38 11.95
C ILE A 87 18.59 -4.58 11.69
N ARG A 88 19.48 -4.52 10.68
CA ARG A 88 20.42 -5.62 10.39
C ARG A 88 21.67 -5.64 11.28
N LYS A 89 21.91 -4.62 12.11
CA LYS A 89 23.14 -4.56 12.93
C LYS A 89 23.01 -5.23 14.31
N ASN A 90 21.82 -5.63 14.73
CA ASN A 90 21.60 -6.11 16.10
C ASN A 90 20.75 -7.40 16.21
N ILE A 91 20.68 -8.19 15.14
CA ILE A 91 20.11 -9.55 15.23
C ILE A 91 21.28 -10.47 15.61
N PRO A 92 21.32 -11.07 16.81
CA PRO A 92 22.30 -12.11 17.10
C PRO A 92 22.08 -13.22 16.06
N ARG A 93 23.12 -13.55 15.29
CA ARG A 93 23.13 -14.78 14.52
C ARG A 93 23.05 -15.90 15.54
N ALA A 94 21.96 -16.67 15.51
CA ALA A 94 21.91 -17.95 16.19
C ALA A 94 23.11 -18.78 15.68
N ALA A 95 23.86 -19.31 16.63
CA ALA A 95 25.01 -20.19 16.41
C ALA A 95 24.60 -21.47 15.68
#